data_AF-A0A4Q7J458-F1
#
_entry.id   AF-A0A4Q7J458-F1
#
_cell.length_a   1.000
_cell.length_b   1.000
_cell.length_c   1.000
_cell.angle_alpha   90.00
_cell.angle_beta   90.00
_cell.angle_gamma   90.00
#
_symmetry.space_group_name_H-M   'P 1'
#
loop_
_entity.id
_entity.type
_entity.pdbx_description
1 polymer ?
#
loop_
_entity_poly.entity_id
_entity_poly.type
_entity_poly.pdbx_seq_one_letter_code
_entity_poly.pdbx_strand_id
1 'polypeptide(L)'
;MNWLANVMVCVNARDVPHVAALSTWLGEAGYGRLSDTTGPDTRWGGSEYPSCTVWAGTLTNGSLGEVLDQVRATPWLEPHAVQVLLMESGQYFFRLWMFRDGELRQFAPETPTERDDDFWTEPLL
;
A
#
# COMPACT_ATOMS: atom_id res chain seq x y z
N MET A 1 -12.48 18.13 2.49
CA MET A 1 -11.09 18.20 2.95
C MET A 1 -10.32 17.20 2.09
N ASN A 2 -9.32 17.63 1.31
CA ASN A 2 -8.53 16.70 0.53
C ASN A 2 -7.52 16.03 1.46
N TRP A 3 -7.58 14.72 1.58
CA TRP A 3 -6.58 13.93 2.30
C TRP A 3 -5.65 13.30 1.26
N LEU A 4 -4.36 13.23 1.59
CA LEU A 4 -3.35 12.58 0.77
C LEU A 4 -3.00 11.24 1.39
N ALA A 5 -2.80 10.22 0.57
CA ALA A 5 -2.30 8.94 1.03
C ALA A 5 -1.17 8.45 0.14
N ASN A 6 -0.03 8.12 0.73
CA ASN A 6 1.02 7.40 0.03
C ASN A 6 0.68 5.91 0.07
N VAL A 7 0.66 5.26 -1.09
CA VAL A 7 0.33 3.84 -1.23
C VAL A 7 1.44 3.13 -1.99
N MET A 8 1.84 1.97 -1.47
CA MET A 8 2.65 0.99 -2.18
C MET A 8 1.92 -0.36 -2.13
N VAL A 9 1.85 -1.03 -3.26
CA VAL A 9 1.29 -2.39 -3.39
C VAL A 9 2.40 -3.28 -3.92
N CYS A 10 2.86 -4.20 -3.07
CA CYS A 10 3.83 -5.23 -3.44
C CYS A 10 3.09 -6.51 -3.81
N VAL A 11 3.42 -7.09 -4.96
CA VAL A 11 2.76 -8.29 -5.49
C VAL A 11 3.76 -9.26 -6.10
N ASN A 12 3.33 -10.51 -6.28
CA ASN A 12 4.01 -11.45 -7.17
C ASN A 12 3.88 -10.97 -8.63
N ALA A 13 4.86 -11.28 -9.48
CA ALA A 13 4.83 -10.99 -10.92
C ALA A 13 3.55 -11.48 -11.63
N ARG A 14 2.94 -12.59 -11.16
CA ARG A 14 1.69 -13.13 -11.72
C ARG A 14 0.48 -12.22 -11.48
N ASP A 15 0.54 -11.37 -10.46
CA ASP A 15 -0.53 -10.44 -10.08
C ASP A 15 -0.34 -9.02 -10.67
N VAL A 16 0.66 -8.82 -11.52
CA VAL A 16 0.88 -7.55 -12.23
C VAL A 16 -0.37 -7.07 -13.00
N PRO A 17 -1.11 -7.92 -13.73
CA PRO A 17 -2.34 -7.49 -14.39
C PRO A 17 -3.41 -6.99 -13.40
N HIS A 18 -3.48 -7.56 -12.20
CA HIS A 18 -4.46 -7.20 -11.18
C HIS A 18 -4.12 -5.84 -10.52
N VAL A 19 -2.85 -5.59 -10.19
CA VAL A 19 -2.45 -4.28 -9.65
C VAL A 19 -2.52 -3.16 -10.71
N ALA A 20 -2.31 -3.49 -11.99
CA ALA A 20 -2.53 -2.56 -13.10
C ALA A 20 -4.02 -2.19 -13.27
N ALA A 21 -4.92 -3.17 -13.13
CA ALA A 21 -6.36 -2.94 -13.14
C ALA A 21 -6.80 -2.10 -11.92
N LEU A 22 -6.26 -2.38 -10.73
CA LEU A 22 -6.45 -1.55 -9.53
C LEU A 22 -6.01 -0.10 -9.77
N SER A 23 -4.83 0.12 -10.36
CA SER A 23 -4.35 1.46 -10.71
C SER A 23 -5.27 2.19 -11.69
N THR A 24 -5.84 1.46 -12.66
CA THR A 24 -6.80 2.02 -13.61
C THR A 24 -8.07 2.46 -12.90
N TRP A 25 -8.63 1.62 -12.03
CA TRP A 25 -9.80 1.95 -11.22
C TRP A 25 -9.56 3.17 -10.33
N LEU A 26 -8.40 3.27 -9.68
CA LEU A 26 -8.03 4.45 -8.87
C LEU A 26 -8.07 5.74 -9.71
N GLY A 27 -7.61 5.65 -10.96
CA GLY A 27 -7.62 6.79 -11.89
C GLY A 27 -9.04 7.19 -12.29
N GLU A 28 -9.91 6.21 -12.55
CA GLU A 28 -11.32 6.43 -12.92
C GLU A 28 -12.15 6.98 -11.74
N ALA A 29 -11.86 6.53 -10.52
CA ALA A 29 -12.46 7.04 -9.29
C ALA A 29 -11.99 8.47 -8.93
N GLY A 30 -10.98 9.00 -9.62
CA GLY A 30 -10.40 10.32 -9.35
C GLY A 30 -9.46 10.34 -8.15
N TYR A 31 -8.96 9.18 -7.71
CA TYR A 31 -8.08 9.06 -6.56
C TYR A 31 -6.61 9.26 -6.90
N GLY A 32 -6.25 9.20 -8.18
CA GLY A 32 -4.86 9.19 -8.66
C GLY A 32 -4.52 7.83 -9.28
N ARG A 33 -3.23 7.54 -9.49
CA ARG A 33 -2.79 6.28 -10.10
C ARG A 33 -1.56 5.75 -9.40
N LEU A 34 -1.40 4.43 -9.41
CA LEU A 34 -0.16 3.77 -9.06
C LEU A 34 0.67 3.55 -10.33
N SER A 35 2.00 3.60 -10.19
CA SER A 35 2.94 3.27 -11.27
C SER A 35 3.86 2.14 -10.82
N ASP A 36 4.23 1.27 -11.76
CA ASP A 36 5.25 0.25 -11.51
C ASP A 36 6.60 0.93 -11.23
N THR A 37 7.11 0.72 -10.02
CA THR A 37 8.41 1.27 -9.58
C THR A 37 9.56 0.29 -9.83
N THR A 38 9.26 -0.92 -10.28
CA THR A 38 10.17 -2.05 -10.45
C THR A 38 10.33 -2.49 -11.90
N GLY A 39 9.64 -1.82 -12.81
CA GLY A 39 9.71 -2.05 -14.25
C GLY A 39 10.99 -1.51 -14.91
N PRO A 40 11.03 -1.40 -16.26
CA PRO A 40 12.24 -1.04 -17.00
C PRO A 40 12.83 0.34 -16.67
N ASP A 41 11.99 1.34 -16.34
CA ASP A 41 12.41 2.68 -15.91
C ASP A 41 12.48 2.80 -14.37
N THR A 42 12.88 1.71 -13.72
CA THR A 42 12.96 1.67 -12.27
C THR A 42 14.01 2.65 -11.72
N ARG A 43 13.66 3.32 -10.62
CA ARG A 43 14.58 4.11 -9.79
C ARG A 43 14.95 3.38 -8.51
N TRP A 44 14.76 2.06 -8.49
CA TRP A 44 15.11 1.22 -7.35
C TRP A 44 16.62 1.25 -7.13
N GLY A 45 17.04 1.47 -5.89
CA GLY A 45 18.45 1.52 -5.53
C GLY A 45 19.07 0.12 -5.40
N GLY A 46 20.39 0.04 -5.52
CA GLY A 46 21.16 -1.20 -5.36
C GLY A 46 21.76 -1.70 -6.68
N SER A 47 22.47 -2.83 -6.63
CA SER A 47 23.08 -3.48 -7.79
C SER A 47 22.18 -4.52 -8.45
N GLU A 48 21.06 -4.89 -7.83
CA GLU A 48 20.15 -5.96 -8.23
C GLU A 48 18.71 -5.44 -8.38
N TYR A 49 17.91 -6.14 -9.20
CA TYR A 49 16.48 -5.87 -9.29
C TYR A 49 15.73 -6.34 -8.03
N PRO A 50 14.67 -5.64 -7.62
CA PRO A 50 13.83 -6.08 -6.51
C PRO A 50 13.21 -7.45 -6.80
N SER A 51 13.13 -8.29 -5.77
CA SER A 51 12.59 -9.65 -5.85
C SER A 51 11.05 -9.71 -5.89
N CYS A 52 10.38 -8.56 -5.83
CA CYS A 52 8.94 -8.43 -5.95
C CYS A 52 8.59 -7.22 -6.82
N THR A 53 7.38 -7.21 -7.37
CA THR A 53 6.87 -6.07 -8.12
C THR A 53 6.23 -5.08 -7.16
N VAL A 54 6.62 -3.82 -7.23
CA VAL A 54 6.10 -2.76 -6.36
C VAL A 54 5.47 -1.66 -7.20
N TRP A 55 4.18 -1.39 -6.95
CA TRP A 55 3.45 -0.29 -7.55
C TRP A 55 3.19 0.79 -6.51
N ALA A 56 3.56 2.03 -6.80
CA ALA A 56 3.46 3.13 -5.84
C ALA A 56 2.81 4.38 -6.42
N GLY A 57 2.19 5.17 -5.56
CA GLY A 57 1.63 6.47 -5.92
C GLY A 57 1.12 7.23 -4.71
N THR A 58 0.91 8.53 -4.91
CA THR A 58 0.20 9.38 -3.95
C THR A 58 -1.23 9.55 -4.43
N LEU A 59 -2.19 9.17 -3.59
CA LEU A 59 -3.61 9.30 -3.84
C LEU A 59 -4.18 10.56 -3.19
N THR A 60 -5.25 11.10 -3.77
CA THR A 60 -6.03 12.22 -3.27
C THR A 60 -7.49 11.81 -3.12
N ASN A 61 -8.21 12.29 -2.12
CA ASN A 61 -9.68 12.25 -2.07
C ASN A 61 -10.37 10.87 -2.05
N GLY A 62 -9.64 9.75 -1.98
CA GLY A 62 -10.27 8.42 -1.84
C GLY A 62 -11.03 8.25 -0.52
N SER A 63 -11.60 7.10 -0.24
CA SER A 63 -11.63 6.63 1.15
C SER A 63 -10.57 5.56 1.28
N LEU A 64 -9.77 5.63 2.33
CA LEU A 64 -8.79 4.60 2.65
C LEU A 64 -9.45 3.22 2.74
N GLY A 65 -10.66 3.21 3.29
CA GLY A 65 -11.54 2.04 3.31
C GLY A 65 -11.87 1.55 1.90
N GLU A 66 -12.25 2.43 0.97
CA GLU A 66 -12.56 2.04 -0.42
C GLU A 66 -11.35 1.48 -1.16
N VAL A 67 -10.16 2.02 -0.94
CA VAL A 67 -8.93 1.45 -1.53
C VAL A 67 -8.69 0.04 -1.01
N LEU A 68 -8.80 -0.16 0.31
CA LEU A 68 -8.65 -1.48 0.92
C LEU A 68 -9.78 -2.45 0.52
N ASP A 69 -11.01 -1.96 0.35
CA ASP A 69 -12.14 -2.74 -0.14
C ASP A 69 -11.92 -3.17 -1.59
N GLN A 70 -11.39 -2.29 -2.44
CA GLN A 70 -11.04 -2.63 -3.81
C GLN A 70 -9.87 -3.63 -3.86
N VAL A 71 -8.86 -3.49 -3.00
CA VAL A 71 -7.80 -4.49 -2.84
C VAL A 71 -8.41 -5.83 -2.40
N ARG A 72 -9.35 -5.85 -1.45
CA ARG A 72 -10.05 -7.06 -1.00
C ARG A 72 -10.84 -7.72 -2.13
N ALA A 73 -11.51 -6.93 -2.97
CA ALA A 73 -12.33 -7.40 -4.08
C ALA A 73 -11.51 -7.85 -5.31
N THR A 74 -10.23 -7.47 -5.38
CA THR A 74 -9.37 -7.80 -6.52
C THR A 74 -9.09 -9.32 -6.53
N PRO A 75 -9.27 -10.02 -7.67
CA PRO A 75 -9.12 -11.47 -7.77
C PRO A 75 -7.64 -11.90 -7.87
N TRP A 76 -6.87 -11.63 -6.82
CA TRP A 76 -5.45 -11.97 -6.74
C TRP A 76 -5.22 -13.47 -6.97
N LEU A 77 -4.21 -13.81 -7.77
CA LEU A 77 -3.75 -15.18 -7.97
C LEU A 77 -2.96 -15.67 -6.76
N GLU A 78 -2.18 -14.80 -6.13
CA GLU A 78 -1.37 -15.10 -4.95
C GLU A 78 -1.67 -14.12 -3.81
N PRO A 79 -2.89 -14.16 -3.21
CA PRO A 79 -3.33 -13.18 -2.23
C PRO A 79 -2.43 -13.09 -0.99
N HIS A 80 -1.79 -14.21 -0.60
CA HIS A 80 -0.87 -14.25 0.55
C HIS A 80 0.44 -13.49 0.32
N ALA A 81 0.81 -13.21 -0.94
CA ALA A 81 1.97 -12.43 -1.33
C ALA A 81 1.67 -10.92 -1.42
N VAL A 82 0.39 -10.54 -1.46
CA VAL A 82 -0.04 -9.14 -1.55
C VAL A 82 0.26 -8.41 -0.24
N GLN A 83 0.96 -7.29 -0.36
CA GLN A 83 1.25 -6.36 0.72
C GLN A 83 0.84 -4.97 0.30
N VAL A 84 0.05 -4.29 1.13
CA VAL A 84 -0.29 -2.88 0.91
C VAL A 84 0.31 -2.06 2.04
N LEU A 85 1.27 -1.20 1.71
CA LEU A 85 1.76 -0.18 2.62
C LEU A 85 0.98 1.10 2.35
N LEU A 86 0.35 1.64 3.38
CA LEU A 86 -0.44 2.87 3.28
C LEU A 86 -0.10 3.83 4.41
N MET A 87 0.15 5.09 4.05
CA MET A 87 0.35 6.18 5.00
C MET A 87 -0.51 7.39 4.63
N GLU A 88 -1.41 7.80 5.53
CA GLU A 88 -2.18 9.04 5.37
C GLU A 88 -1.34 10.29 5.65
N SER A 89 -1.77 11.43 5.11
CA SER A 89 -1.25 12.74 5.50
C SER A 89 -1.47 12.96 6.99
N GLY A 90 -0.37 13.23 7.71
CA GLY A 90 -0.38 13.43 9.17
C GLY A 90 -0.02 12.17 9.97
N GLN A 91 0.11 11.02 9.31
CA GLN A 91 0.76 9.85 9.89
C GLN A 91 2.27 9.90 9.66
N TYR A 92 3.03 9.26 10.55
CA TYR A 92 4.49 9.24 10.51
C TYR A 92 5.07 7.92 9.98
N PHE A 93 4.21 6.93 9.72
CA PHE A 93 4.63 5.61 9.25
C PHE A 93 3.60 4.98 8.30
N PHE A 94 4.07 4.03 7.50
CA PHE A 94 3.19 3.15 6.72
C PHE A 94 2.60 2.07 7.61
N ARG A 95 1.29 1.85 7.44
CA ARG A 95 0.60 0.65 7.90
C ARG A 95 0.67 -0.41 6.81
N LEU A 96 1.09 -1.61 7.17
CA LEU A 96 1.11 -2.78 6.33
C LEU A 96 -0.23 -3.53 6.46
N TRP A 97 -0.87 -3.79 5.33
CA TRP A 97 -2.05 -4.65 5.21
C TRP A 97 -1.72 -5.88 4.40
N MET A 98 -2.17 -7.06 4.85
CA MET A 98 -1.94 -8.34 4.19
C MET A 98 -3.16 -9.25 4.34
N PHE A 99 -3.33 -10.19 3.42
CA PHE A 99 -4.32 -11.25 3.58
C PHE A 99 -3.86 -12.27 4.63
N ARG A 100 -4.70 -12.50 5.65
CA ARG A 100 -4.54 -13.53 6.69
C ARG A 100 -5.88 -14.21 6.91
N ASP A 101 -5.88 -15.54 6.85
CA ASP A 101 -7.09 -16.36 6.95
C ASP A 101 -8.20 -15.94 5.97
N GLY A 102 -7.81 -15.54 4.74
CA GLY A 102 -8.74 -15.06 3.71
C GLY A 102 -9.19 -13.61 3.84
N GLU A 103 -8.81 -12.93 4.92
CA GLU A 103 -9.21 -11.54 5.20
C GLU A 103 -8.06 -10.57 5.05
N LEU A 104 -8.29 -9.44 4.40
CA LEU A 104 -7.34 -8.32 4.38
C LEU A 104 -7.38 -7.60 5.74
N ARG A 105 -6.27 -7.66 6.49
CA ARG A 105 -6.13 -7.07 7.82
C ARG A 105 -4.86 -6.23 7.90
N GLN A 106 -4.87 -5.21 8.76
CA GLN A 106 -3.65 -4.52 9.14
C GLN A 106 -2.76 -5.50 9.90
N PHE A 107 -1.50 -5.62 9.50
CA PHE A 107 -0.51 -6.52 10.07
C PHE A 107 0.47 -5.78 10.98
N ALA A 108 0.86 -4.55 10.63
CA ALA A 108 1.77 -3.73 11.44
C ALA A 108 1.75 -2.24 11.04
N PRO A 109 2.17 -1.33 11.93
CA PRO A 109 2.11 -1.49 13.38
C PRO A 109 0.65 -1.39 13.84
N GLU A 110 0.26 -2.17 14.85
CA GLU A 110 -1.08 -2.08 15.45
C GLU A 110 -1.12 -0.94 16.49
N THR A 111 -0.13 -0.91 17.37
CA THR A 111 0.12 0.09 18.41
C THR A 111 1.63 0.23 18.66
N PRO A 112 2.10 1.35 19.20
CA PRO A 112 1.36 2.59 19.42
C PRO A 112 1.10 3.33 18.10
N THR A 113 0.13 4.22 18.13
CA THR A 113 -0.23 5.15 17.05
C THR A 113 0.00 6.58 17.51
N GLU A 114 -0.03 7.55 16.60
CA GLU A 114 0.16 8.97 16.91
C GLU A 114 -0.83 9.53 17.95
N ARG A 115 -1.92 8.79 18.22
CA ARG A 115 -2.95 9.12 19.22
C ARG A 115 -2.63 8.57 20.61
N ASP A 116 -1.65 7.68 20.73
CA ASP A 116 -1.25 7.07 21.97
C ASP A 116 -0.09 7.87 22.60
N ASP A 117 -0.16 8.16 23.90
CA ASP A 117 0.84 8.98 24.59
C ASP A 117 2.24 8.34 24.59
N ASP A 118 2.29 7.01 24.55
CA ASP A 118 3.52 6.22 24.47
C ASP A 118 4.22 6.32 23.11
N PHE A 119 3.51 6.72 22.04
CA PHE A 119 4.13 7.00 20.74
C PHE A 119 5.13 8.16 20.81
N TRP A 120 4.86 9.15 21.66
CA TRP A 120 5.66 10.37 21.78
C TRP A 120 6.71 10.32 22.88
N THR A 121 6.72 9.24 23.67
CA THR A 121 7.63 9.07 24.80
C THR A 121 8.58 7.90 24.53
N GLU A 122 9.81 8.20 24.12
CA GLU A 122 10.86 7.18 24.06
C GLU A 122 11.24 6.72 25.49
N PRO A 123 11.29 5.41 25.79
CA PRO A 123 12.40 4.93 26.58
C PRO A 123 13.61 4.96 25.65
N LEU A 124 14.45 5.99 25.81
CA LEU A 124 15.81 6.00 25.28
C LEU A 124 16.47 4.65 25.64
N LEU A 125 16.75 3.82 24.63
CA LEU A 125 17.66 2.68 24.75
C LEU A 125 19.09 3.14 24.47
#